data_AF-A0A1H1KPP6-F1
#
_entry.id   AF-A0A1H1KPP6-F1
#
_cell.length_a   1.000
_cell.length_b   1.000
_cell.length_c   1.000
_cell.angle_alpha   90.00
_cell.angle_beta   90.00
_cell.angle_gamma   90.00
#
_symmetry.space_group_name_H-M   'P 1'
#
loop_
_entity.id
_entity.type
_entity.pdbx_description
1 polymer ?
#
loop_
_entity_poly.entity_id
_entity_poly.type
_entity_poly.pdbx_seq_one_letter_code
_entity_poly.pdbx_strand_id
1 'polypeptide(L)'
;MTKAKPFDIPKREVWEAFKRVKANHGAAGVDGQSIAEFEAGLADNLYKLWNRLSSGSYVPPPVRRVDIPKASGGTRPLGIPTRRA
;
A
#
# COMPACT_ATOMS: atom_id res chain seq x y z
N MET A 1 17.70 -22.18 -16.63
CA MET A 1 17.94 -20.73 -16.71
C MET A 1 16.99 -20.04 -15.75
N THR A 2 17.48 -19.59 -14.59
CA THR A 2 16.66 -18.81 -13.65
C THR A 2 16.37 -17.45 -14.27
N LYS A 3 15.15 -17.25 -14.79
CA LYS A 3 14.68 -15.89 -15.08
C LYS A 3 14.73 -15.14 -13.74
N ALA A 4 15.69 -14.22 -13.62
CA ALA A 4 15.69 -13.26 -12.53
C ALA A 4 14.34 -12.51 -12.54
N LYS A 5 13.92 -12.01 -11.37
CA LYS A 5 12.69 -11.23 -11.27
C LYS A 5 12.74 -10.04 -12.25
N PRO A 6 11.62 -9.66 -12.90
CA PRO A 6 11.59 -8.56 -13.86
C PRO A 6 12.05 -7.21 -13.31
N PHE A 7 11.86 -6.97 -12.00
CA PHE A 7 12.32 -5.77 -11.32
C PHE A 7 13.26 -6.11 -10.16
N ASP A 8 14.40 -5.43 -10.10
CA ASP A 8 15.36 -5.53 -9.00
C ASP A 8 14.94 -4.62 -7.84
N ILE A 9 13.97 -5.10 -7.07
CA ILE A 9 13.48 -4.41 -5.88
C ILE A 9 14.01 -5.17 -4.65
N PRO A 10 14.84 -4.58 -3.79
CA PRO A 10 15.28 -5.23 -2.57
C PRO A 10 14.15 -5.27 -1.54
N LYS A 11 14.04 -6.38 -0.78
CA LYS A 11 13.05 -6.53 0.31
C LYS A 11 13.12 -5.38 1.33
N ARG A 12 14.33 -4.85 1.57
CA ARG A 12 14.58 -3.73 2.48
C ARG A 12 13.84 -2.46 2.05
N GLU A 13 13.71 -2.21 0.76
CA GLU A 13 13.02 -1.01 0.27
C GLU A 13 11.52 -1.07 0.59
N VAL A 14 10.90 -2.23 0.41
CA VAL A 14 9.49 -2.47 0.79
C VAL A 14 9.28 -2.31 2.30
N TRP A 15 10.23 -2.77 3.11
CA TRP A 15 10.22 -2.58 4.57
C TRP A 15 10.31 -1.10 4.99
N GLU A 16 11.24 -0.34 4.41
CA GLU A 16 11.38 1.08 4.72
C GLU A 16 10.18 1.90 4.23
N ALA A 17 9.61 1.55 3.08
CA ALA A 17 8.36 2.15 2.60
C ALA A 17 7.20 1.89 3.57
N PHE A 18 7.08 0.67 4.10
CA PHE A 18 6.06 0.34 5.10
C PHE A 18 6.19 1.20 6.36
N LYS A 19 7.40 1.43 6.88
CA LYS A 19 7.61 2.31 8.04
C LYS A 19 7.08 3.73 7.81
N ARG A 20 7.30 4.29 6.62
CA ARG A 20 6.78 5.62 6.24
C ARG A 20 5.25 5.63 6.20
N VAL A 21 4.65 4.60 5.62
CA VAL A 21 3.19 4.45 5.58
C VAL A 21 2.59 4.29 6.98
N LYS A 22 3.27 3.56 7.87
CA LYS A 22 2.87 3.42 9.27
C LYS A 22 2.88 4.77 10.00
N ALA A 23 3.95 5.55 9.83
CA ALA A 23 4.10 6.86 10.46
C ALA A 23 3.04 7.89 10.03
N ASN A 24 2.46 7.73 8.84
CA ASN A 24 1.43 8.65 8.34
C ASN A 24 0.04 8.44 9.00
N HIS A 25 -0.18 7.35 9.73
CA HIS A 25 -1.46 7.03 10.38
C HIS A 25 -2.70 7.16 9.45
N GLY A 26 -2.51 6.92 8.15
CA GLY A 26 -3.55 7.14 7.14
C GLY A 26 -4.79 6.25 7.33
N ALA A 27 -5.93 6.69 6.80
CA ALA A 27 -7.15 5.88 6.83
C ALA A 27 -7.01 4.62 5.94
N ALA A 28 -7.86 3.62 6.18
CA ALA A 28 -7.91 2.41 5.37
C ALA A 28 -8.39 2.69 3.94
N GLY A 29 -7.95 1.86 2.99
CA GLY A 29 -8.39 1.88 1.60
C GLY A 29 -9.78 1.25 1.42
N VAL A 30 -10.09 0.79 0.22
CA VAL A 30 -11.38 0.13 -0.09
C VAL A 30 -11.55 -1.22 0.61
N ASP A 31 -10.45 -1.84 1.02
CA ASP A 31 -10.41 -3.13 1.71
C ASP A 31 -10.66 -3.03 3.22
N GLY A 32 -10.74 -1.80 3.76
CA GLY A 32 -11.00 -1.58 5.18
C GLY A 32 -9.85 -1.95 6.12
N GLN A 33 -8.72 -2.46 5.60
CA GLN A 33 -7.63 -2.96 6.43
C GLN A 33 -6.88 -1.82 7.14
N SER A 34 -6.86 -1.89 8.47
CA SER A 34 -6.08 -0.99 9.33
C SER A 34 -4.58 -1.33 9.32
N ILE A 35 -3.76 -0.42 9.88
CA ILE A 35 -2.33 -0.70 10.13
C ILE A 35 -2.19 -1.93 11.02
N ALA A 36 -2.94 -1.96 12.12
CA ALA A 36 -2.80 -2.99 13.14
C ALA A 36 -3.10 -4.39 12.56
N GLU A 37 -4.15 -4.51 11.76
CA GLU A 37 -4.49 -5.77 11.07
C GLU A 37 -3.44 -6.17 10.05
N PHE A 38 -2.85 -5.20 9.34
CA PHE A 38 -1.74 -5.49 8.42
C PHE A 38 -0.48 -5.95 9.18
N GLU A 39 -0.21 -5.36 10.35
CA GLU A 39 0.96 -5.70 11.18
C GLU A 39 0.86 -7.07 11.85
N ALA A 40 -0.34 -7.57 12.11
CA ALA A 40 -0.54 -8.91 12.66
C ALA A 40 0.11 -10.02 11.80
N GLY A 41 0.21 -9.79 10.48
CA GLY A 41 0.86 -10.68 9.51
C GLY A 41 2.04 -10.02 8.79
N LEU A 42 2.76 -9.10 9.43
CA LEU A 42 3.67 -8.15 8.76
C LEU A 42 4.68 -8.81 7.80
N ALA A 43 5.39 -9.83 8.25
CA ALA A 43 6.44 -10.46 7.45
C ALA A 43 5.89 -11.12 6.17
N ASP A 44 4.78 -11.84 6.30
CA ASP A 44 4.11 -12.51 5.18
C ASP A 44 3.47 -11.49 4.22
N ASN A 45 2.83 -10.45 4.75
CA ASN A 45 2.23 -9.38 3.97
C ASN A 45 3.29 -8.62 3.14
N LEU A 46 4.43 -8.27 3.75
CA LEU A 46 5.52 -7.59 3.03
C LEU A 46 6.21 -8.52 2.03
N TYR A 47 6.33 -9.81 2.35
CA TYR A 47 6.86 -10.78 1.40
C TYR A 47 5.98 -10.92 0.16
N LYS A 48 4.67 -11.08 0.35
CA LYS A 48 3.68 -11.17 -0.74
C LYS A 48 3.71 -9.91 -1.62
N LEU A 49 3.72 -8.73 -0.98
CA LEU A 49 3.83 -7.44 -1.65
C LEU A 49 5.13 -7.33 -2.47
N TRP A 50 6.28 -7.55 -1.83
CA TRP A 50 7.57 -7.57 -2.50
C TRP A 50 7.61 -8.54 -3.67
N ASN A 51 7.04 -9.74 -3.49
CA ASN A 51 7.06 -10.76 -4.52
C ASN A 51 6.32 -10.31 -5.77
N ARG A 52 5.10 -9.76 -5.61
CA ARG A 52 4.27 -9.26 -6.71
C ARG A 52 4.87 -8.02 -7.38
N LEU A 53 5.43 -7.10 -6.59
CA LEU A 53 6.11 -5.92 -7.12
C LEU A 53 7.31 -6.33 -7.97
N SER A 54 8.17 -7.17 -7.41
CA SER A 54 9.41 -7.58 -8.07
C SER A 54 9.14 -8.48 -9.28
N SER A 55 8.08 -9.31 -9.24
CA SER A 55 7.67 -10.16 -10.36
C SER A 55 6.96 -9.38 -11.48
N GLY A 56 6.56 -8.13 -11.24
CA GLY A 56 5.72 -7.36 -12.15
C GLY A 56 4.26 -7.83 -12.22
N SER A 57 3.84 -8.73 -11.33
CA SER A 57 2.47 -9.25 -11.29
C SER A 57 1.57 -8.49 -10.32
N TYR A 58 2.02 -7.34 -9.81
CA TYR A 58 1.23 -6.50 -8.92
C TYR A 58 0.15 -5.74 -9.69
N VAL A 59 -1.10 -5.89 -9.28
CA VAL A 59 -2.24 -5.12 -9.77
C VAL A 59 -2.84 -4.37 -8.58
N PRO A 60 -2.72 -3.03 -8.51
CA PRO A 60 -3.23 -2.27 -7.39
C PRO A 60 -4.77 -2.29 -7.35
N PRO A 61 -5.39 -2.45 -6.18
CA PRO A 61 -6.84 -2.28 -6.01
C PRO A 61 -7.29 -0.83 -6.29
N PRO A 62 -8.59 -0.60 -6.54
CA PRO A 62 -9.12 0.74 -6.69
C PRO A 62 -8.96 1.55 -5.38
N VAL A 63 -8.88 2.87 -5.52
CA VAL A 63 -8.77 3.80 -4.39
C VAL A 63 -10.13 4.09 -3.78
N ARG A 64 -10.17 4.29 -2.45
CA ARG A 64 -11.40 4.70 -1.74
C ARG A 64 -11.58 6.20 -1.86
N ARG A 65 -12.69 6.63 -2.44
CA ARG A 65 -13.01 8.06 -2.56
C ARG A 65 -13.52 8.61 -1.23
N VAL A 66 -12.95 9.74 -0.81
CA VAL A 66 -13.39 10.52 0.36
C VAL A 66 -13.42 11.98 -0.04
N ASP A 67 -14.56 12.64 0.18
CA ASP A 67 -14.71 14.07 -0.08
C ASP A 67 -14.41 14.85 1.21
N ILE A 68 -13.38 15.69 1.18
CA ILE A 68 -12.99 16.54 2.31
C ILE A 68 -13.45 17.97 2.08
N PRO A 69 -14.16 18.61 3.02
CA PRO A 69 -14.58 20.00 2.88
C PRO A 69 -13.37 20.95 2.77
N LYS A 70 -13.46 21.95 1.89
CA LYS A 70 -12.49 23.05 1.81
C LYS A 70 -12.94 24.22 2.67
N ALA A 71 -11.98 24.96 3.22
CA ALA A 71 -12.26 26.17 4.01
C ALA A 71 -13.02 27.26 3.23
N SER A 72 -12.81 27.35 1.92
CA SER A 72 -13.45 28.31 1.02
C SER A 72 -14.82 27.86 0.47
N GLY A 73 -15.37 26.75 0.96
CA GLY A 73 -16.55 26.10 0.40
C GLY A 73 -16.23 25.03 -0.67
N GLY A 74 -17.17 24.09 -0.84
CA GLY A 74 -17.02 22.92 -1.72
C GLY A 74 -16.19 21.78 -1.10
N THR A 75 -15.98 20.72 -1.88
CA THR A 75 -15.22 19.53 -1.45
C THR A 75 -13.98 19.29 -2.31
N ARG A 76 -12.99 18.61 -1.71
CA ARG A 76 -11.82 18.06 -2.38
C ARG A 76 -11.92 16.53 -2.36
N PRO A 77 -12.13 15.87 -3.50
CA PRO A 77 -12.07 14.42 -3.55
C PRO A 77 -10.64 13.96 -3.31
N LEU A 78 -10.46 13.00 -2.40
CA LEU A 78 -9.23 12.26 -2.18
C LEU A 78 -9.45 10.78 -2.54
N GLY A 79 -8.41 10.16 -3.08
CA GLY A 79 -8.33 8.71 -3.27
C GLY A 79 -7.38 8.11 -2.23
N ILE A 80 -7.89 7.21 -1.39
CA ILE A 80 -7.12 6.52 -0.36
C ILE A 80 -6.81 5.10 -0.86
N PRO A 81 -5.54 4.77 -1.16
CA PRO A 81 -5.17 3.44 -1.65
C PRO A 81 -5.20 2.39 -0.53
N THR A 82 -5.19 1.11 -0.92
CA THR A 82 -5.02 -0.02 0.00
C THR A 82 -3.57 -0.16 0.46
N ARG A 83 -3.37 -0.79 1.61
CA ARG A 83 -2.03 -1.07 2.17
C ARG A 83 -1.40 -2.33 1.58
N ARG A 84 -2.23 -3.26 1.14
CA ARG A 84 -1.81 -4.51 0.51
C ARG A 84 -1.65 -4.36 -1.00
N ALA A 85 -0.79 -5.23 -1.53
CA ALA A 85 -0.75 -5.54 -2.96
C ALA A 85 -1.66 -6.70 -3.34
#